data_AF-C6PMX9-F1
#
_entry.id   AF-C6PMX9-F1
#
_cell.length_a   1.000
_cell.length_b   1.000
_cell.length_c   1.000
_cell.angle_alpha   90.00
_cell.angle_beta   90.00
_cell.angle_gamma   90.00
#
_symmetry.space_group_name_H-M   'P 1'
#
loop_
_entity.id
_entity.type
_entity.pdbx_description
1 polymer ?
#
loop_
_entity_poly.entity_id
_entity_poly.type
_entity_poly.pdbx_seq_one_letter_code
_entity_poly.pdbx_strand_id
1 'polypeptide(L)'
;MTKNSKIAILSILIILTTSIIIKQSLTLHRGFKSIEIPNKESRQLGNMSTHKWLTVKKISHKYNINEQEIFEVLGITPQKGDENIPIIELFKKYNKTPEEIKKSLKKLIKNNNNNNNLEGKKHEQL
;
A
#
# COMPACT_ATOMS: atom_id res chain seq x y z
N MET A 1 30.42 -13.61 31.23
CA MET A 1 28.94 -13.45 31.27
C MET A 1 28.37 -14.37 32.34
N THR A 2 27.73 -13.82 33.38
CA THR A 2 27.10 -14.63 34.43
C THR A 2 25.77 -15.22 33.93
N LYS A 3 25.33 -16.34 34.54
CA LYS A 3 24.09 -17.04 34.18
C LYS A 3 22.87 -16.10 34.17
N ASN A 4 22.85 -15.15 35.12
CA ASN A 4 21.78 -14.17 35.27
C ASN A 4 21.75 -13.16 34.11
N SER A 5 22.91 -12.72 33.60
CA SER A 5 22.96 -11.83 32.44
C SER A 5 22.45 -12.50 31.16
N LYS A 6 22.76 -13.80 30.96
CA LYS A 6 22.24 -14.56 29.81
C LYS A 6 20.72 -14.69 29.85
N ILE A 7 20.16 -14.96 31.03
CA ILE A 7 18.71 -15.06 31.23
C ILE A 7 18.03 -13.71 30.99
N ALA A 8 18.60 -12.61 31.49
CA ALA A 8 18.05 -11.27 31.28
C ALA A 8 17.98 -10.90 29.77
N ILE A 9 19.06 -11.17 29.03
CA ILE A 9 19.10 -10.93 27.58
C ILE A 9 18.07 -11.79 26.84
N LEU A 10 17.96 -13.07 27.21
CA LEU A 10 16.99 -13.98 26.61
C LEU A 10 15.54 -13.49 26.83
N SER A 11 15.22 -13.05 28.04
CA SER A 11 13.90 -12.50 28.38
C SER A 11 13.57 -11.24 27.56
N ILE A 12 14.54 -10.33 27.38
CA ILE A 12 14.36 -9.12 26.56
C ILE A 12 14.08 -9.51 25.10
N LEU A 13 14.82 -10.49 24.57
CA LEU A 13 14.62 -11.00 23.22
C LEU A 13 13.22 -11.61 23.02
N ILE A 14 12.74 -12.37 24.00
CA ILE A 14 11.39 -12.95 23.99
C ILE A 14 10.32 -11.84 24.00
N ILE A 15 10.49 -10.81 24.83
CA ILE A 15 9.54 -9.68 24.91
C ILE A 15 9.49 -8.92 23.57
N LEU A 16 10.65 -8.64 22.97
CA LEU A 16 10.75 -7.95 21.68
C LEU A 16 10.09 -8.75 20.56
N THR A 17 10.44 -10.02 20.42
CA THR A 17 9.89 -10.90 19.38
C THR A 17 8.37 -11.07 19.54
N THR A 18 7.89 -11.29 20.76
CA THR A 18 6.46 -11.40 21.05
C THR A 18 5.71 -10.12 20.67
N SER A 19 6.28 -8.95 20.98
CA SER A 19 5.68 -7.66 20.63
C SER A 19 5.56 -7.46 19.11
N ILE A 20 6.57 -7.89 18.34
CA ILE A 20 6.55 -7.84 16.88
C ILE A 20 5.47 -8.76 16.31
N ILE A 21 5.39 -10.00 16.82
CA ILE A 21 4.39 -10.99 16.38
C ILE A 21 2.97 -10.49 16.66
N ILE A 22 2.72 -9.93 17.85
CA ILE A 22 1.40 -9.37 18.21
C ILE A 22 1.01 -8.25 17.24
N LYS A 23 1.93 -7.32 16.93
CA LYS A 23 1.69 -6.23 15.96
C LYS A 23 1.36 -6.76 14.57
N GLN A 24 2.09 -7.75 14.08
CA GLN A 24 1.82 -8.35 12.78
C GLN A 24 0.47 -9.08 12.77
N SER A 25 0.17 -9.85 13.82
CA SER A 25 -1.10 -10.57 13.96
C SER A 25 -2.30 -9.61 13.98
N LEU A 26 -2.23 -8.51 14.73
CA LEU A 26 -3.27 -7.48 14.74
C LEU A 26 -3.47 -6.83 13.36
N THR A 27 -2.39 -6.55 12.65
CA THR A 27 -2.44 -6.01 11.28
C THR A 27 -3.12 -6.99 10.34
N LEU A 28 -2.76 -8.27 10.41
CA LEU A 28 -3.34 -9.34 9.61
C LEU A 28 -4.83 -9.52 9.91
N HIS A 29 -5.20 -9.56 11.18
CA HIS A 29 -6.58 -9.73 11.63
C HIS A 29 -7.48 -8.56 11.20
N ARG A 30 -7.00 -7.32 11.31
CA ARG A 30 -7.69 -6.15 10.75
C ARG A 30 -7.82 -6.23 9.24
N GLY A 31 -6.77 -6.71 8.56
CA GLY A 31 -6.80 -7.02 7.14
C GLY A 31 -7.93 -7.97 6.79
N PHE A 32 -8.00 -9.14 7.43
CA PHE A 32 -9.04 -10.14 7.18
C PHE A 32 -10.45 -9.68 7.53
N LYS A 33 -10.63 -8.95 8.64
CA LYS A 33 -11.95 -8.44 9.04
C LYS A 33 -12.51 -7.41 8.05
N SER A 34 -11.65 -6.74 7.30
CA SER A 34 -12.06 -5.81 6.23
C SER A 34 -12.42 -6.50 4.91
N ILE A 35 -12.28 -7.84 4.81
CA ILE A 35 -12.57 -8.60 3.59
C ILE A 35 -14.03 -9.06 3.65
N GLU A 36 -14.88 -8.52 2.77
CA GLU A 36 -16.24 -9.03 2.57
C GLU A 36 -16.23 -10.46 2.03
N ILE A 37 -17.23 -11.25 2.44
CA ILE A 37 -17.39 -12.64 1.98
C ILE A 37 -17.69 -12.62 0.47
N PRO A 38 -16.98 -13.44 -0.35
CA PRO A 38 -17.13 -13.38 -1.80
C PRO A 38 -18.57 -13.72 -2.26
N ASN A 39 -19.27 -12.72 -2.78
CA ASN A 39 -20.59 -12.82 -3.42
C ASN A 39 -20.49 -13.31 -4.88
N LYS A 40 -21.61 -13.70 -5.51
CA LYS A 40 -21.61 -14.27 -6.88
C LYS A 40 -20.97 -13.34 -7.93
N GLU A 41 -21.13 -12.03 -7.80
CA GLU A 41 -20.51 -11.03 -8.69
C GLU A 41 -18.98 -10.97 -8.52
N SER A 42 -18.48 -11.09 -7.29
CA SER A 42 -17.05 -11.13 -6.97
C SER A 42 -16.34 -12.40 -7.45
N ARG A 43 -17.10 -13.47 -7.75
CA ARG A 43 -16.57 -14.74 -8.29
C ARG A 43 -16.53 -14.77 -9.82
N GLN A 44 -17.46 -14.08 -10.49
CA GLN A 44 -17.56 -14.06 -11.96
C GLN A 44 -16.61 -13.03 -12.59
N LEU A 45 -16.48 -11.86 -11.97
CA LEU A 45 -15.32 -11.00 -12.21
C LEU A 45 -14.13 -11.71 -11.54
N GLY A 46 -12.96 -11.81 -12.17
CA GLY A 46 -11.71 -12.20 -11.48
C GLY A 46 -11.32 -11.16 -10.41
N ASN A 47 -12.13 -11.05 -9.36
CA ASN A 47 -12.21 -9.93 -8.42
C ASN A 47 -11.34 -10.18 -7.18
N MET A 48 -10.71 -11.36 -7.06
CA MET A 48 -9.83 -11.79 -5.97
C MET A 48 -8.38 -11.25 -6.05
N SER A 49 -8.12 -10.23 -6.86
CA SER A 49 -6.79 -9.63 -6.90
C SER A 49 -6.58 -8.72 -5.70
N THR A 50 -5.53 -8.97 -4.90
CA THR A 50 -5.05 -8.12 -3.79
C THR A 50 -4.86 -6.64 -4.18
N HIS A 51 -4.76 -6.36 -5.48
CA HIS A 51 -4.62 -5.03 -6.06
C HIS A 51 -5.93 -4.22 -6.04
N LYS A 52 -7.09 -4.86 -5.80
CA LYS A 52 -8.38 -4.15 -5.72
C LYS A 52 -8.54 -3.33 -4.44
N TRP A 53 -7.81 -3.66 -3.38
CA TRP A 53 -7.77 -2.91 -2.11
C TRP A 53 -6.58 -1.96 -1.99
N LEU A 54 -5.96 -1.63 -3.14
CA LEU A 54 -4.87 -0.68 -3.21
C LEU A 54 -5.47 0.72 -3.13
N THR A 55 -5.17 1.44 -2.05
CA THR A 55 -5.58 2.82 -1.82
C THR A 55 -4.45 3.77 -2.16
N VAL A 56 -4.75 5.04 -2.40
CA VAL A 56 -3.72 6.06 -2.67
C VAL A 56 -2.70 6.13 -1.52
N LYS A 57 -3.16 6.06 -0.28
CA LYS A 57 -2.31 6.01 0.92
C LYS A 57 -1.35 4.82 0.94
N LYS A 58 -1.80 3.63 0.54
CA LYS A 58 -0.92 2.46 0.43
C LYS A 58 0.13 2.62 -0.66
N ILE A 59 -0.23 3.23 -1.79
CA ILE A 59 0.73 3.53 -2.88
C ILE A 59 1.75 4.55 -2.41
N SER A 60 1.28 5.65 -1.82
CA SER A 60 2.13 6.71 -1.27
C SER A 60 3.18 6.14 -0.32
N HIS A 61 2.74 5.36 0.66
CA HIS A 61 3.66 4.74 1.62
C HIS A 61 4.60 3.71 0.99
N LYS A 62 4.14 2.93 0.00
CA LYS A 62 4.97 1.88 -0.62
C LYS A 62 6.06 2.45 -1.51
N TYR A 63 5.78 3.52 -2.25
CA TYR A 63 6.70 4.10 -3.22
C TYR A 63 7.30 5.45 -2.76
N ASN A 64 7.01 5.88 -1.53
CA ASN A 64 7.43 7.16 -0.98
C ASN A 64 7.04 8.37 -1.86
N ILE A 65 5.84 8.31 -2.45
CA ILE A 65 5.29 9.35 -3.34
C ILE A 65 4.23 10.13 -2.56
N ASN A 66 4.14 11.45 -2.76
CA ASN A 66 3.08 12.24 -2.13
C ASN A 66 1.69 11.80 -2.63
N GLU A 67 0.73 11.67 -1.70
CA GLU A 67 -0.67 11.34 -2.04
C GLU A 67 -1.26 12.33 -3.06
N GLN A 68 -0.93 13.63 -2.91
CA GLN A 68 -1.39 14.69 -3.82
C GLN A 68 -0.93 14.44 -5.27
N GLU A 69 0.33 14.07 -5.46
CA GLU A 69 0.88 13.76 -6.79
C GLU A 69 0.19 12.55 -7.43
N ILE A 70 -0.16 11.56 -6.62
CA ILE A 70 -0.91 10.40 -7.10
C ILE A 70 -2.30 10.85 -7.58
N PHE A 71 -3.01 11.69 -6.81
CA PHE A 71 -4.31 12.22 -7.21
C PHE A 71 -4.25 13.07 -8.49
N GLU A 72 -3.21 13.89 -8.65
CA GLU A 72 -2.97 14.67 -9.87
C GLU A 72 -2.79 13.77 -11.09
N VAL A 73 -1.98 12.71 -10.98
CA VAL A 73 -1.78 11.76 -12.09
C VAL A 73 -3.06 10.99 -12.41
N LEU A 74 -3.89 10.71 -11.40
CA LEU A 74 -5.21 10.14 -11.58
C LEU A 74 -6.23 11.13 -12.17
N GLY A 75 -5.92 12.43 -12.18
CA GLY A 75 -6.80 13.49 -12.65
C GLY A 75 -8.06 13.59 -11.79
N ILE A 76 -7.88 13.48 -10.48
CA ILE A 76 -8.94 13.52 -9.45
C ILE A 76 -8.62 14.67 -8.50
N THR A 77 -9.62 15.50 -8.21
CA THR A 77 -9.53 16.50 -7.15
C THR A 77 -9.89 15.83 -5.82
N PRO A 78 -8.93 15.57 -4.93
CA PRO A 78 -9.18 14.77 -3.74
C PRO A 78 -10.07 15.50 -2.73
N GLN A 79 -11.00 14.75 -2.13
CA GLN A 79 -11.74 15.16 -0.94
C GLN A 79 -11.15 14.48 0.30
N LYS A 80 -11.41 15.05 1.48
CA LYS A 80 -10.94 14.47 2.75
C LYS A 80 -11.44 13.03 2.91
N GLY A 81 -10.52 12.08 3.06
CA GLY A 81 -10.82 10.66 3.24
C GLY A 81 -10.64 9.81 1.97
N ASP A 82 -10.50 10.43 0.80
CA ASP A 82 -10.31 9.74 -0.48
C ASP A 82 -9.01 8.93 -0.53
N GLU A 83 -8.01 9.29 0.26
CA GLU A 83 -6.72 8.59 0.32
C GLU A 83 -6.85 7.16 0.84
N ASN A 84 -7.92 6.87 1.59
CA ASN A 84 -8.22 5.55 2.15
C ASN A 84 -9.19 4.74 1.29
N ILE A 85 -9.72 5.32 0.20
CA ILE A 85 -10.64 4.62 -0.69
C ILE A 85 -9.84 3.75 -1.67
N PRO A 86 -10.26 2.49 -1.94
CA PRO A 86 -9.65 1.68 -2.97
C PRO A 86 -9.70 2.37 -4.33
N ILE A 87 -8.62 2.33 -5.10
CA ILE A 87 -8.50 3.07 -6.37
C ILE A 87 -9.64 2.73 -7.36
N ILE A 88 -10.11 1.48 -7.38
CA ILE A 88 -11.24 1.07 -8.22
C ILE A 88 -12.54 1.77 -7.81
N GLU A 89 -12.79 1.90 -6.51
CA GLU A 89 -13.95 2.62 -5.98
C GLU A 89 -13.81 4.12 -6.16
N LEU A 90 -12.59 4.65 -6.02
CA LEU A 90 -12.26 6.04 -6.32
C LEU A 90 -12.63 6.38 -7.78
N PHE A 91 -12.28 5.51 -8.73
CA PHE A 91 -12.65 5.70 -10.13
C PHE A 91 -14.15 5.65 -10.38
N LYS A 92 -14.89 4.82 -9.64
CA LYS A 92 -16.36 4.82 -9.68
C LYS A 92 -16.93 6.11 -9.10
N LYS A 93 -16.44 6.56 -7.94
CA LYS A 93 -16.87 7.81 -7.27
C LYS A 93 -16.73 9.03 -8.19
N TYR A 94 -15.66 9.07 -8.96
CA TYR A 94 -15.34 10.17 -9.88
C TYR A 94 -15.74 9.89 -11.34
N ASN A 95 -16.57 8.87 -11.61
CA ASN A 95 -17.09 8.53 -12.94
C ASN A 95 -16.00 8.44 -14.04
N LYS A 96 -14.84 7.86 -13.74
CA LYS A 96 -13.76 7.67 -14.71
C LYS A 96 -14.03 6.48 -15.61
N THR A 97 -13.77 6.65 -16.91
CA THR A 97 -13.88 5.57 -17.89
C THR A 97 -12.69 4.59 -17.80
N PRO A 98 -12.86 3.32 -18.22
CA PRO A 98 -11.76 2.34 -18.24
C PRO A 98 -10.52 2.80 -19.02
N GLU A 99 -10.73 3.55 -20.12
CA GLU A 99 -9.68 4.15 -20.94
C GLU A 99 -8.86 5.19 -20.15
N GLU A 100 -9.54 6.10 -19.44
CA GLU A 100 -8.90 7.10 -18.59
C GLU A 100 -8.12 6.45 -17.44
N ILE A 101 -8.69 5.42 -16.83
CA ILE A 101 -8.04 4.63 -15.77
C ILE A 101 -6.73 4.03 -16.28
N LYS A 102 -6.78 3.36 -17.44
CA LYS A 102 -5.61 2.74 -18.06
C LYS A 102 -4.53 3.77 -18.38
N LYS A 103 -4.92 4.95 -18.89
CA LYS A 103 -4.01 6.05 -19.22
C LYS A 103 -3.34 6.62 -17.97
N SER A 104 -4.10 6.85 -16.90
CA SER A 104 -3.58 7.38 -15.63
C SER A 104 -2.65 6.39 -14.92
N LEU A 105 -2.99 5.11 -14.89
CA LEU A 105 -2.13 4.06 -14.33
C LEU A 105 -0.82 3.91 -15.12
N LYS A 106 -0.89 3.96 -16.46
CA LYS A 106 0.31 3.92 -17.31
C LYS A 106 1.22 5.12 -17.07
N LYS A 107 0.65 6.31 -16.81
CA LYS A 107 1.41 7.50 -16.41
C LYS A 107 2.10 7.31 -15.06
N LEU A 108 1.40 6.81 -14.04
CA LEU A 108 1.97 6.50 -12.71
C LEU A 108 3.20 5.60 -12.82
N ILE A 109 3.11 4.51 -13.59
CA ILE A 109 4.21 3.56 -13.77
C ILE A 109 5.38 4.22 -14.53
N LYS A 110 5.09 4.98 -15.61
CA LYS A 110 6.13 5.66 -16.40
C LYS A 110 6.86 6.73 -15.58
N ASN A 111 6.16 7.49 -14.76
CA ASN A 111 6.75 8.54 -13.95
C ASN A 111 7.69 7.96 -12.88
N ASN A 112 7.29 6.84 -12.27
CA ASN A 112 8.13 6.14 -11.29
C ASN A 112 9.42 5.57 -11.92
N ASN A 113 9.34 4.98 -13.11
CA ASN A 113 10.54 4.48 -13.81
C ASN A 113 11.52 5.60 -14.17
N ASN A 114 11.04 6.80 -14.50
CA ASN A 114 11.91 7.95 -14.73
C ASN A 114 12.55 8.46 -13.43
N ASN A 115 11.83 8.41 -12.30
CA ASN A 115 12.33 8.87 -11.01
C ASN A 115 13.42 7.92 -10.45
N ASN A 116 13.25 6.60 -10.61
CA ASN A 116 14.28 5.61 -10.26
C ASN A 116 15.56 5.76 -11.10
N ASN A 117 15.44 6.27 -12.33
CA ASN A 117 16.58 6.56 -13.20
C ASN A 117 17.33 7.84 -12.80
N LEU A 118 16.69 8.72 -12.00
CA LEU A 118 17.30 9.91 -11.40
C LEU A 118 17.99 9.58 -10.07
N GLU A 119 17.44 8.65 -9.27
CA GLU A 119 18.12 8.16 -8.06
C GLU A 119 19.35 7.30 -8.36
N GLY A 120 19.34 6.51 -9.44
CA GLY A 120 20.51 5.75 -9.90
C GLY A 120 21.72 6.62 -10.29
N LYS A 121 21.50 7.84 -10.77
CA LYS A 121 22.57 8.78 -11.15
C LYS A 121 23.18 9.56 -9.98
N LYS A 122 22.53 9.60 -8.81
CA LYS A 122 23.11 10.26 -7.63
C LYS A 122 24.23 9.43 -6.98
N HIS A 123 24.31 8.14 -7.27
CA HIS A 123 25.33 7.25 -6.70
C HIS A 123 26.58 7.05 -7.59
N GLU A 124 26.61 7.61 -8.81
CA GLU A 124 27.77 7.56 -9.72
C GLU A 124 28.63 8.84 -9.69
N GLN A 125 28.30 9.82 -8.84
CA GLN A 125 29.08 11.05 -8.66
C GLN A 125 29.60 11.18 -7.22
N LEU A 126 30.35 10.18 -6.76
CA LEU A 126 31.30 10.31 -5.65
C LEU A 126 32.56 9.49 -5.97
#